data_AF-A0A0S2SDH4-F1
#
_entry.id   AF-A0A0S2SDH4-F1
#
_cell.length_a   1.000
_cell.length_b   1.000
_cell.length_c   1.000
_cell.angle_alpha   90.00
_cell.angle_beta   90.00
_cell.angle_gamma   90.00
#
_symmetry.space_group_name_H-M   'P 1'
#
loop_
_entity.id
_entity.type
_entity.pdbx_description
1 polymer ?
#
loop_
_entity_poly.entity_id
_entity_poly.type
_entity_poly.pdbx_seq_one_letter_code
_entity_poly.pdbx_strand_id
1 'polypeptide(L)'
;MILTLVLLSIGALLFLVIAYNVVQQYKQKVESDKRATIARHKAIADETEAVLLNVNLLPFSKALVLILQHRILDAYRAIAQVSPGHAQIKQRIADTQNQINNVQENYRTPDEAFRAPDSDRQAIQMLQTVKKMRAVLRVEHNKGKIDPQGFAQEDRRLELMQLKVNIANLAQRAREAQSSGQFGSCRQMLLKGLTVLGNVADKDAYLIAREEDMRQAIQDLDSMLQSESQKELQNIKDKEADELDVLFQPKKKW
;
A
#
# COMPACT_ATOMS: atom_id res chain seq x y z
N MET A 1 -51.23 -50.66 35.65
CA MET A 1 -50.51 -49.69 36.52
C MET A 1 -48.99 -49.69 36.28
N ILE A 2 -48.33 -50.85 36.18
CA ILE A 2 -46.88 -50.90 35.87
C ILE A 2 -46.58 -50.32 34.49
N LEU A 3 -47.33 -50.71 33.44
CA LEU A 3 -47.10 -50.26 32.07
C LEU A 3 -47.29 -48.74 31.89
N THR A 4 -48.25 -48.14 32.62
CA THR A 4 -48.48 -46.69 32.64
C THR A 4 -47.35 -45.95 33.36
N LEU A 5 -46.83 -46.50 34.46
CA LEU A 5 -45.68 -45.94 35.17
C LEU A 5 -44.39 -46.00 34.33
N VAL A 6 -44.20 -47.10 33.58
CA VAL A 6 -43.07 -47.27 32.66
C VAL A 6 -43.14 -46.26 31.51
N LEU A 7 -44.29 -46.13 30.84
CA LEU A 7 -44.48 -45.13 29.77
C LEU A 7 -44.26 -43.69 30.25
N LEU A 8 -44.76 -43.36 31.44
CA LEU A 8 -44.60 -42.02 32.03
C LEU A 8 -43.13 -41.75 32.40
N SER A 9 -42.41 -42.76 32.90
CA SER A 9 -40.98 -42.66 33.20
C SER A 9 -40.13 -42.47 31.94
N ILE A 10 -40.45 -43.18 30.85
CA ILE A 10 -39.76 -43.01 29.55
C ILE A 10 -40.00 -41.61 28.99
N GLY A 11 -41.25 -41.12 29.06
CA GLY A 11 -41.58 -39.75 28.63
C GLY A 11 -40.84 -38.69 29.45
N ALA A 12 -40.77 -38.85 30.77
CA ALA A 12 -40.03 -37.95 31.66
C ALA A 12 -38.51 -37.94 31.37
N LEU A 13 -37.92 -39.12 31.13
CA LEU A 13 -36.51 -39.25 30.75
C LEU A 13 -36.20 -38.56 29.40
N LEU A 14 -37.06 -38.78 28.39
CA LEU A 14 -36.91 -38.12 27.08
C LEU A 14 -36.97 -36.60 27.18
N PHE A 15 -37.92 -36.07 27.95
CA PHE A 15 -38.03 -34.63 28.18
C PHE A 15 -36.78 -34.05 28.86
N LEU A 16 -36.23 -34.76 29.85
CA LEU A 16 -35.02 -34.37 30.57
C LEU A 16 -33.80 -34.28 29.63
N VAL A 17 -33.63 -35.25 28.74
CA VAL A 17 -32.53 -35.27 27.76
C VAL A 17 -32.65 -34.11 26.78
N ILE A 18 -33.86 -33.83 26.27
CA ILE A 18 -34.08 -32.70 25.35
C ILE A 18 -33.79 -31.37 26.06
N ALA A 19 -34.32 -31.18 27.28
CA ALA A 19 -34.08 -29.97 28.06
C ALA A 19 -32.59 -29.76 28.36
N TYR A 20 -31.87 -30.82 28.74
CA TYR A 20 -30.43 -30.77 28.95
C TYR A 20 -29.69 -30.36 27.67
N ASN A 21 -30.00 -31.00 26.53
CA ASN A 21 -29.38 -30.68 25.24
C ASN A 21 -29.62 -29.24 24.80
N VAL A 22 -30.83 -28.71 24.96
CA VAL A 22 -31.14 -27.30 24.62
C VAL A 22 -30.30 -26.34 25.46
N VAL A 23 -30.19 -26.57 26.77
CA VAL A 23 -29.36 -25.74 27.65
C VAL A 23 -27.89 -25.85 27.28
N GLN A 24 -27.40 -27.05 26.95
CA GLN A 24 -26.02 -27.28 26.54
C GLN A 24 -25.71 -26.57 25.21
N GLN A 25 -26.60 -26.69 24.22
CA GLN A 25 -26.49 -26.01 22.93
C GLN A 25 -26.51 -24.49 23.09
N TYR A 26 -27.35 -23.96 23.98
CA TYR A 26 -27.37 -22.53 24.29
C TYR A 26 -26.03 -22.07 24.89
N LYS A 27 -25.49 -22.79 25.87
CA LYS A 27 -24.18 -22.49 26.47
C LYS A 27 -23.06 -22.53 25.43
N GLN A 28 -23.02 -23.56 24.59
CA GLN A 28 -22.04 -23.69 23.51
C GLN A 28 -22.17 -22.56 22.49
N LYS A 29 -23.39 -22.17 22.12
CA LYS A 29 -23.62 -21.06 21.20
C LYS A 29 -23.09 -19.74 21.77
N VAL A 30 -23.41 -19.43 23.03
CA VAL A 30 -22.90 -18.23 23.72
C VAL A 30 -21.38 -18.24 23.79
N GLU A 31 -20.75 -19.38 24.09
CA GLU A 31 -19.30 -19.48 24.14
C GLU A 31 -18.66 -19.34 22.75
N SER A 32 -19.27 -19.94 21.73
CA SER A 32 -18.86 -19.80 20.33
C SER A 32 -18.93 -18.34 19.87
N ASP A 33 -20.02 -17.64 20.16
CA ASP A 33 -20.19 -16.23 19.80
C ASP A 33 -19.14 -15.34 20.51
N LYS A 34 -18.82 -15.64 21.77
CA LYS A 34 -17.71 -14.98 22.48
C LYS A 34 -16.37 -15.25 21.82
N ARG A 35 -16.06 -16.49 21.45
CA ARG A 35 -14.81 -16.83 20.76
C ARG A 35 -14.72 -16.14 19.38
N ALA A 36 -15.83 -16.08 18.64
CA ALA A 36 -15.90 -15.43 17.33
C ALA A 36 -15.68 -13.92 17.42
N THR A 37 -16.29 -13.24 18.39
CA THR A 37 -16.08 -11.80 18.62
C THR A 37 -14.65 -11.48 19.04
N ILE A 38 -14.04 -12.28 19.92
CA ILE A 38 -12.63 -12.15 20.30
C ILE A 38 -11.72 -12.33 19.07
N ALA A 39 -11.94 -13.38 18.29
CA ALA A 39 -11.15 -13.65 17.08
C ALA A 39 -11.24 -12.49 16.08
N ARG A 40 -12.43 -11.91 15.91
CA ARG A 40 -12.65 -10.74 15.04
C ARG A 40 -11.84 -9.53 15.49
N HIS A 41 -11.90 -9.17 16.77
CA HIS A 41 -11.15 -8.03 17.28
C HIS A 41 -9.63 -8.27 17.29
N LYS A 42 -9.20 -9.50 17.54
CA LYS A 42 -7.79 -9.87 17.42
C LYS A 42 -7.29 -9.70 15.99
N ALA A 43 -8.04 -10.18 14.99
CA ALA A 43 -7.71 -9.99 13.58
C ALA A 43 -7.62 -8.51 13.19
N ILE A 44 -8.48 -7.66 13.73
CA ILE A 44 -8.41 -6.20 13.55
C ILE A 44 -7.10 -5.64 14.11
N ALA A 45 -6.71 -6.03 15.34
CA ALA A 45 -5.46 -5.60 15.95
C ALA A 45 -4.25 -6.07 15.13
N ASP A 46 -4.17 -7.36 14.81
CA ASP A 46 -3.07 -7.99 14.07
C ASP A 46 -2.90 -7.35 12.67
N GLU A 47 -4.00 -7.09 11.95
CA GLU A 47 -3.97 -6.39 10.66
C GLU A 47 -3.41 -4.96 10.81
N THR A 48 -3.81 -4.25 11.86
CA THR A 48 -3.36 -2.87 12.11
C THR A 48 -1.87 -2.83 12.47
N GLU A 49 -1.43 -3.76 13.32
CA GLU A 49 -0.02 -3.93 13.68
C GLU A 49 0.82 -4.23 12.43
N ALA A 50 0.33 -5.10 11.53
CA ALA A 50 1.01 -5.37 10.26
C ALA A 50 1.14 -4.13 9.36
N VAL A 51 0.17 -3.21 9.37
CA VAL A 51 0.29 -1.93 8.66
C VAL A 51 1.33 -1.03 9.31
N LEU A 52 1.35 -0.94 10.65
CA LEU A 52 2.35 -0.17 11.40
C LEU A 52 3.79 -0.67 11.18
N LEU A 53 4.00 -1.98 10.98
CA LEU A 53 5.33 -2.52 10.69
C LEU A 53 5.91 -2.01 9.36
N ASN A 54 5.08 -1.50 8.45
CA ASN A 54 5.53 -0.96 7.16
C ASN A 54 5.91 0.53 7.22
N VAL A 55 6.06 1.13 8.41
CA VAL A 55 6.52 2.53 8.57
C VAL A 55 7.89 2.77 7.93
N ASN A 56 8.77 1.76 7.90
CA ASN A 56 10.09 1.89 7.26
C ASN A 56 10.00 2.02 5.73
N LEU A 57 8.88 1.62 5.13
CA LEU A 57 8.68 1.76 3.68
C LEU A 57 8.06 3.11 3.32
N LEU A 58 7.27 3.70 4.22
CA LEU A 58 6.48 4.89 3.95
C LEU A 58 6.39 5.79 5.18
N PRO A 59 6.72 7.09 5.07
CA PRO A 59 6.62 8.00 6.20
C PRO A 59 5.15 8.28 6.53
N PHE A 60 4.69 7.73 7.64
CA PHE A 60 3.36 8.02 8.17
C PHE A 60 3.36 9.40 8.87
N SER A 61 2.19 10.03 8.95
CA SER A 61 2.01 11.22 9.76
C SER A 61 1.76 10.82 11.21
N LYS A 62 1.97 11.77 12.14
CA LYS A 62 1.59 11.57 13.54
C LYS A 62 0.12 11.16 13.67
N ALA A 63 -0.76 11.80 12.90
CA ALA A 63 -2.19 11.51 12.92
C ALA A 63 -2.48 10.07 12.46
N LEU A 64 -1.87 9.62 11.36
CA LEU A 64 -2.03 8.24 10.87
C LEU A 64 -1.55 7.20 11.90
N VAL A 65 -0.40 7.44 12.52
CA VAL A 65 0.13 6.54 13.56
C VAL A 65 -0.81 6.50 14.76
N LEU A 66 -1.32 7.64 15.22
CA LEU A 66 -2.28 7.70 16.33
C LEU A 66 -3.59 6.99 15.98
N ILE A 67 -4.13 7.16 14.77
CA ILE A 67 -5.34 6.47 14.31
C ILE A 67 -5.16 4.96 14.37
N LEU A 68 -4.02 4.45 13.90
CA LEU A 68 -3.70 3.02 13.94
C LEU A 68 -3.57 2.52 15.38
N GLN A 69 -2.86 3.25 16.23
CA GLN A 69 -2.68 2.88 17.64
C GLN A 69 -4.00 2.89 18.41
N HIS A 70 -4.87 3.89 18.19
CA HIS A 70 -6.21 3.93 18.78
C HIS A 70 -7.09 2.78 18.26
N ARG A 71 -6.99 2.42 16.98
CA ARG A 71 -7.70 1.27 16.42
C ARG A 71 -7.31 -0.05 17.11
N ILE A 72 -6.01 -0.24 17.39
CA ILE A 72 -5.50 -1.39 18.15
C ILE A 72 -6.04 -1.37 19.59
N LEU A 73 -5.95 -0.23 20.26
CA LEU A 73 -6.45 -0.05 21.63
C LEU A 73 -7.94 -0.39 21.73
N ASP A 74 -8.76 0.09 20.81
CA ASP A 74 -10.20 -0.15 20.80
C ASP A 74 -10.53 -1.63 20.54
N ALA A 75 -9.73 -2.31 19.70
CA ALA A 75 -9.87 -3.75 19.49
C ALA A 75 -9.58 -4.53 20.78
N TYR A 76 -8.50 -4.21 21.51
CA TYR A 76 -8.20 -4.84 22.79
C TYR A 76 -9.22 -4.50 23.88
N ARG A 77 -9.73 -3.26 23.92
CA ARG A 77 -10.82 -2.87 24.84
C ARG A 77 -12.10 -3.65 24.57
N ALA A 78 -12.46 -3.86 23.30
CA ALA A 78 -13.61 -4.67 22.93
C ALA A 78 -13.43 -6.15 23.36
N ILE A 79 -12.21 -6.71 23.24
CA ILE A 79 -11.91 -8.04 23.75
C ILE A 79 -12.07 -8.10 25.28
N ALA A 80 -11.60 -7.08 26.00
CA ALA A 80 -11.70 -7.02 27.46
C ALA A 80 -13.16 -6.95 27.96
N GLN A 81 -14.08 -6.34 27.19
CA GLN A 81 -15.51 -6.32 27.53
C GLN A 81 -16.15 -7.70 27.45
N VAL A 82 -15.75 -8.54 26.48
CA VAL A 82 -16.29 -9.90 26.30
C VAL A 82 -15.58 -10.91 27.19
N SER A 83 -14.31 -10.68 27.52
CA SER A 83 -13.44 -11.58 28.29
C SER A 83 -12.63 -10.83 29.37
N PRO A 84 -13.27 -10.36 30.46
CA PRO A 84 -12.62 -9.52 31.48
C PRO A 84 -11.53 -10.21 32.32
N GLY A 85 -11.47 -11.55 32.27
CA GLY A 85 -10.51 -12.37 33.03
C GLY A 85 -9.14 -12.56 32.37
N HIS A 86 -8.93 -12.13 31.12
CA HIS A 86 -7.64 -12.33 30.44
C HIS A 86 -6.61 -11.27 30.86
N ALA A 87 -5.69 -11.66 31.74
CA ALA A 87 -4.59 -10.79 32.19
C ALA A 87 -3.73 -10.24 31.03
N GLN A 88 -3.47 -11.06 29.99
CA GLN A 88 -2.69 -10.65 28.82
C GLN A 88 -3.32 -9.48 28.06
N ILE A 89 -4.66 -9.41 27.97
CA ILE A 89 -5.35 -8.32 27.26
C ILE A 89 -5.24 -7.02 28.04
N LYS A 90 -5.32 -7.07 29.38
CA LYS A 90 -5.12 -5.88 30.23
C LYS A 90 -3.72 -5.32 30.06
N GLN A 91 -2.71 -6.19 30.00
CA GLN A 91 -1.33 -5.78 29.73
C GLN A 91 -1.20 -5.13 28.35
N ARG A 92 -1.76 -5.74 27.29
CA ARG A 92 -1.75 -5.17 25.94
C ARG A 92 -2.41 -3.79 25.87
N ILE A 93 -3.52 -3.59 26.58
CA ILE A 93 -4.18 -2.27 26.68
C ILE A 93 -3.23 -1.23 27.29
N ALA A 94 -2.54 -1.58 28.39
CA ALA A 94 -1.59 -0.68 29.04
C ALA A 94 -0.40 -0.37 28.12
N ASP A 95 0.16 -1.38 27.45
CA ASP A 95 1.28 -1.22 26.52
C ASP A 95 0.91 -0.30 25.34
N THR A 96 -0.25 -0.53 24.71
CA THR A 96 -0.74 0.33 23.61
C THR A 96 -1.02 1.75 24.09
N GLN A 97 -1.56 1.94 25.31
CA GLN A 97 -1.78 3.27 25.86
C GLN A 97 -0.45 4.01 26.09
N ASN A 98 0.58 3.32 26.60
CA ASN A 98 1.92 3.88 26.75
C ASN A 98 2.52 4.25 25.39
N GLN A 99 2.33 3.43 24.36
CA GLN A 99 2.76 3.74 23.00
C GLN A 99 2.05 4.97 22.45
N ILE A 100 0.73 5.11 22.67
CA ILE A 100 -0.03 6.31 22.26
C ILE A 100 0.55 7.56 22.91
N ASN A 101 0.77 7.53 24.23
CA ASN A 101 1.34 8.66 24.96
C ASN A 101 2.73 9.01 24.44
N ASN A 102 3.57 7.99 24.20
CA ASN A 102 4.89 8.19 23.62
C ASN A 102 4.83 8.85 22.23
N VAL A 103 3.91 8.42 21.36
CA VAL A 103 3.70 9.05 20.04
C VAL A 103 3.16 10.47 20.21
N GLN A 104 2.30 10.75 21.18
CA GLN A 104 1.79 12.10 21.41
C GLN A 104 2.91 13.09 21.80
N GLU A 105 3.85 12.67 22.63
CA GLU A 105 4.90 13.54 23.17
C GLU A 105 6.17 13.55 22.33
N ASN A 106 6.59 12.39 21.82
CA ASN A 106 7.92 12.20 21.26
C ASN A 106 7.92 11.97 19.75
N TYR A 107 6.74 11.85 19.11
CA TYR A 107 6.71 11.63 17.67
C TYR A 107 7.21 12.86 16.92
N ARG A 108 8.38 12.69 16.32
CA ARG A 108 8.90 13.60 15.31
C ARG A 108 8.45 13.08 13.97
N THR A 109 7.78 13.93 13.20
CA THR A 109 7.51 13.64 11.79
C THR A 109 8.85 13.29 11.16
N PRO A 110 9.01 12.11 10.53
CA PRO A 110 10.25 11.79 9.87
C PRO A 110 10.60 12.90 8.89
N ASP A 111 11.76 13.55 9.10
CA ASP A 111 12.35 14.48 8.14
C ASP A 111 12.81 13.73 6.87
N GLU A 112 12.76 12.39 6.89
CA GLU A 112 13.03 11.55 5.73
C GLU A 112 12.02 11.85 4.63
N ALA A 113 12.50 12.64 3.66
CA ALA A 113 11.91 12.78 2.36
C ALA A 113 11.54 11.40 1.80
N PHE A 114 10.40 11.34 1.11
CA PHE A 114 9.91 10.13 0.44
C PHE A 114 11.06 9.36 -0.23
N ARG A 115 11.30 8.12 0.23
CA ARG A 115 12.25 7.21 -0.40
C ARG A 115 11.57 6.49 -1.56
N ALA A 116 12.13 6.63 -2.75
CA ALA A 116 11.68 5.91 -3.93
C ALA A 116 11.85 4.38 -3.72
N PRO A 117 10.95 3.55 -4.28
CA PRO A 117 11.16 2.11 -4.31
C PRO A 117 12.43 1.77 -5.10
N ASP A 118 13.17 0.77 -4.62
CA ASP A 118 14.36 0.23 -5.27
C ASP A 118 13.99 -0.85 -6.32
N SER A 119 12.77 -1.40 -6.26
CA SER A 119 12.28 -2.42 -7.20
C SER A 119 10.76 -2.37 -7.40
N ASP A 120 10.29 -2.94 -8.52
CA ASP A 120 8.85 -3.14 -8.80
C ASP A 120 8.13 -3.86 -7.65
N ARG A 121 8.79 -4.87 -7.04
CA ARG A 121 8.23 -5.61 -5.90
C ARG A 121 8.01 -4.70 -4.69
N GLN A 122 8.98 -3.83 -4.40
CA GLN A 122 8.87 -2.87 -3.30
C GLN A 122 7.81 -1.80 -3.61
N ALA A 123 7.73 -1.33 -4.86
CA ALA A 123 6.68 -0.41 -5.29
C ALA A 123 5.28 -1.00 -5.08
N ILE A 124 5.07 -2.27 -5.45
CA ILE A 124 3.80 -2.98 -5.20
C ILE A 124 3.49 -3.05 -3.70
N GLN A 125 4.47 -3.40 -2.85
CA GLN A 125 4.28 -3.45 -1.41
C GLN A 125 3.91 -2.09 -0.82
N MET A 126 4.60 -1.01 -1.23
CA MET A 126 4.28 0.37 -0.84
C MET A 126 2.84 0.74 -1.25
N LEU A 127 2.45 0.47 -2.50
CA LEU A 127 1.08 0.74 -2.99
C LEU A 127 0.02 -0.03 -2.22
N GLN A 128 0.28 -1.28 -1.87
CA GLN A 128 -0.63 -2.09 -1.05
C GLN A 128 -0.77 -1.52 0.36
N THR A 129 0.33 -1.07 0.98
CA THR A 129 0.31 -0.43 2.29
C THR A 129 -0.50 0.86 2.26
N VAL A 130 -0.30 1.74 1.26
CA VAL A 130 -1.11 2.96 1.10
C VAL A 130 -2.59 2.63 0.94
N LYS A 131 -2.94 1.64 0.11
CA LYS A 131 -4.33 1.22 -0.09
C LYS A 131 -4.98 0.72 1.20
N LYS A 132 -4.27 -0.11 1.97
CA LYS A 132 -4.73 -0.58 3.28
C LYS A 132 -4.92 0.57 4.26
N MET A 133 -3.97 1.51 4.29
CA MET A 133 -4.07 2.69 5.17
C MET A 133 -5.28 3.56 4.82
N ARG A 134 -5.55 3.82 3.53
CA ARG A 134 -6.75 4.54 3.09
C ARG A 134 -8.04 3.81 3.47
N ALA A 135 -8.06 2.48 3.38
CA ALA A 135 -9.21 1.69 3.80
C ALA A 135 -9.45 1.81 5.32
N VAL A 136 -8.39 1.72 6.14
CA VAL A 136 -8.48 1.95 7.59
C VAL A 136 -8.97 3.36 7.89
N LEU A 137 -8.42 4.37 7.21
CA LEU A 137 -8.80 5.77 7.39
C LEU A 137 -10.30 5.99 7.14
N ARG A 138 -10.84 5.42 6.05
CA ARG A 138 -12.28 5.47 5.75
C ARG A 138 -13.12 4.78 6.81
N VAL A 139 -12.69 3.61 7.29
CA VAL A 139 -13.42 2.88 8.34
C VAL A 139 -13.44 3.68 9.65
N GLU A 140 -12.33 4.30 10.05
CA GLU A 140 -12.29 5.09 11.27
C GLU A 140 -13.03 6.43 11.14
N HIS A 141 -13.06 7.03 9.94
CA HIS A 141 -13.91 8.19 9.66
C HIS A 141 -15.40 7.84 9.70
N ASN A 142 -15.81 6.71 9.12
CA ASN A 142 -17.20 6.23 9.17
C ASN A 142 -17.68 5.90 10.59
N LYS A 143 -16.74 5.64 11.53
CA LYS A 143 -17.03 5.48 12.96
C LYS A 143 -17.12 6.81 13.72
N GLY A 144 -16.89 7.95 13.05
CA GLY A 144 -16.91 9.28 13.65
C GLY A 144 -15.67 9.62 14.50
N LYS A 145 -14.57 8.86 14.36
CA LYS A 145 -13.36 9.09 15.17
C LYS A 145 -12.39 10.12 14.58
N ILE A 146 -12.59 10.47 13.32
CA ILE A 146 -11.74 11.40 12.57
C ILE A 146 -12.66 12.48 12.05
N ASP A 147 -12.34 13.73 12.35
CA ASP A 147 -13.07 14.87 11.84
C ASP A 147 -12.95 14.95 10.30
N PRO A 148 -13.94 15.51 9.59
CA PRO A 148 -13.93 15.55 8.13
C PRO A 148 -12.70 16.26 7.54
N GLN A 149 -12.15 17.26 8.23
CA GLN A 149 -11.01 18.03 7.76
C GLN A 149 -9.71 17.23 7.88
N GLY A 150 -9.47 16.61 9.03
CA GLY A 150 -8.35 15.71 9.26
C GLY A 150 -8.39 14.49 8.33
N PHE A 151 -9.59 13.94 8.08
CA PHE A 151 -9.78 12.89 7.07
C PHE A 151 -9.36 13.35 5.67
N ALA A 152 -9.85 14.50 5.21
CA ALA A 152 -9.53 15.02 3.88
C ALA A 152 -8.03 15.28 3.70
N GLN A 153 -7.38 15.86 4.72
CA GLN A 153 -5.95 16.14 4.70
C GLN A 153 -5.12 14.85 4.61
N GLU A 154 -5.43 13.85 5.44
CA GLU A 154 -4.68 12.60 5.47
C GLU A 154 -4.98 11.71 4.25
N ASP A 155 -6.22 11.69 3.75
CA ASP A 155 -6.53 10.98 2.51
C ASP A 155 -5.80 11.60 1.32
N ARG A 156 -5.72 12.94 1.25
CA ARG A 156 -4.95 13.63 0.21
C ARG A 156 -3.46 13.32 0.30
N ARG A 157 -2.90 13.33 1.52
CA ARG A 157 -1.49 12.94 1.75
C ARG A 157 -1.20 11.52 1.26
N LEU A 158 -2.09 10.56 1.55
CA LEU A 158 -1.96 9.18 1.08
C LEU A 158 -2.13 9.06 -0.43
N GLU A 159 -3.00 9.87 -1.05
CA GLU A 159 -3.16 9.92 -2.50
C GLU A 159 -1.89 10.44 -3.20
N LEU A 160 -1.31 11.54 -2.69
CA LEU A 160 -0.03 12.06 -3.17
C LEU A 160 1.09 11.02 -2.97
N MET A 161 1.10 10.30 -1.85
CA MET A 161 2.05 9.21 -1.62
C MET A 161 1.93 8.10 -2.67
N GLN A 162 0.70 7.69 -3.02
CA GLN A 162 0.45 6.71 -4.08
C GLN A 162 0.99 7.21 -5.42
N LEU A 163 0.77 8.48 -5.74
CA LEU A 163 1.28 9.11 -6.95
C LEU A 163 2.82 9.10 -6.99
N LYS A 164 3.48 9.49 -5.90
CA LYS A 164 4.95 9.46 -5.81
C LYS A 164 5.53 8.08 -6.09
N VAL A 165 4.97 7.05 -5.49
CA VAL A 165 5.41 5.66 -5.71
C VAL A 165 5.25 5.27 -7.17
N ASN A 166 4.11 5.59 -7.79
CA ASN A 166 3.87 5.30 -9.20
C ASN A 166 4.85 6.03 -10.13
N ILE A 167 5.09 7.31 -9.89
CA ILE A 167 6.00 8.14 -10.69
C ILE A 167 7.45 7.68 -10.53
N ALA A 168 7.88 7.36 -9.31
CA ALA A 168 9.21 6.83 -9.05
C ALA A 168 9.43 5.49 -9.76
N ASN A 169 8.46 4.58 -9.66
CA ASN A 169 8.52 3.28 -10.33
C ASN A 169 8.52 3.41 -11.87
N LEU A 170 7.70 4.33 -12.40
CA LEU A 170 7.66 4.62 -13.84
C LEU A 170 9.00 5.19 -14.34
N ALA A 171 9.62 6.10 -13.58
CA ALA A 171 10.92 6.66 -13.90
C ALA A 171 12.04 5.59 -13.84
N GLN A 172 11.98 4.67 -12.89
CA GLN A 172 12.90 3.53 -12.83
C GLN A 172 12.76 2.66 -14.09
N ARG A 173 11.54 2.27 -14.46
CA ARG A 173 11.29 1.47 -15.67
C ARG A 173 11.69 2.19 -16.96
N ALA A 174 11.53 3.51 -17.02
CA ALA A 174 12.01 4.32 -18.15
C ALA A 174 13.54 4.28 -18.26
N ARG A 175 14.26 4.38 -17.15
CA ARG A 175 15.73 4.25 -17.12
C ARG A 175 16.19 2.85 -17.55
N GLU A 176 15.51 1.80 -17.09
CA GLU A 176 15.80 0.43 -17.51
C GLU A 176 15.57 0.25 -19.02
N ALA A 177 14.48 0.77 -19.57
CA ALA A 177 14.20 0.75 -21.01
C ALA A 177 15.25 1.52 -21.81
N GLN A 178 15.70 2.68 -21.32
CA GLN A 178 16.78 3.46 -21.94
C GLN A 178 18.10 2.66 -21.97
N SER A 179 18.47 2.03 -20.84
CA SER A 179 19.68 1.19 -20.77
C SER A 179 19.62 -0.05 -21.68
N SER A 180 18.41 -0.50 -22.00
CA SER A 180 18.17 -1.63 -22.91
C SER A 180 18.05 -1.20 -24.39
N GLY A 181 18.27 0.08 -24.71
CA GLY A 181 18.15 0.63 -26.07
C GLY A 181 16.71 0.81 -26.57
N GLN A 182 15.71 0.66 -25.70
CA GLN A 182 14.28 0.79 -26.04
C GLN A 182 13.81 2.24 -25.89
N PHE A 183 14.36 3.14 -26.70
CA PHE A 183 14.11 4.59 -26.58
C PHE A 183 12.64 4.97 -26.80
N GLY A 184 11.93 4.31 -27.73
CA GLY A 184 10.50 4.55 -27.95
C GLY A 184 9.65 4.25 -26.71
N SER A 185 9.90 3.10 -26.07
CA SER A 185 9.21 2.73 -24.82
C SER A 185 9.57 3.66 -23.66
N CYS A 186 10.84 4.04 -23.54
CA CYS A 186 11.29 5.02 -22.56
C CYS A 186 10.52 6.35 -22.71
N ARG A 187 10.48 6.91 -23.92
CA ARG A 187 9.77 8.15 -24.24
C ARG A 187 8.29 8.07 -23.90
N GLN A 188 7.63 6.96 -24.26
CA GLN A 188 6.22 6.73 -23.92
C GLN A 188 5.97 6.72 -22.41
N MET A 189 6.85 6.07 -21.63
CA MET A 189 6.74 6.03 -20.16
C MET A 189 6.91 7.43 -19.55
N LEU A 190 7.88 8.21 -20.01
CA LEU A 190 8.11 9.57 -19.52
C LEU A 190 6.94 10.51 -19.86
N LEU A 191 6.43 10.47 -21.09
CA LEU A 191 5.26 11.27 -21.51
C LEU A 191 4.00 10.92 -20.71
N LYS A 192 3.79 9.64 -20.43
CA LYS A 192 2.71 9.18 -19.56
C LYS A 192 2.85 9.76 -18.15
N GLY A 193 4.07 9.77 -17.61
CA GLY A 193 4.38 10.39 -16.33
C GLY A 193 4.02 11.87 -16.30
N LEU A 194 4.45 12.63 -17.32
CA LEU A 194 4.14 14.06 -17.45
C LEU A 194 2.64 14.34 -17.58
N THR A 195 1.90 13.49 -18.30
CA THR A 195 0.44 13.64 -18.42
C THR A 195 -0.25 13.44 -17.07
N VAL A 196 0.18 12.45 -16.29
CA VAL A 196 -0.35 12.21 -14.95
C VAL A 196 0.00 13.37 -14.01
N LEU A 197 1.25 13.86 -14.05
CA LEU A 197 1.69 14.99 -13.25
C LEU A 197 0.97 16.29 -13.65
N GLY A 198 0.70 16.52 -14.93
CA GLY A 198 -0.03 17.70 -15.42
C GLY A 198 -1.44 17.85 -14.84
N ASN A 199 -2.08 16.75 -14.45
CA ASN A 199 -3.43 16.74 -13.88
C ASN A 199 -3.48 17.03 -12.36
N VAL A 200 -2.33 17.21 -11.71
CA VAL A 200 -2.23 17.40 -10.26
C VAL A 200 -1.97 18.87 -9.96
N ALA A 201 -2.87 19.52 -9.22
CA ALA A 201 -2.76 20.95 -8.94
C ALA A 201 -1.79 21.26 -7.78
N ASP A 202 -1.83 20.46 -6.72
CA ASP A 202 -1.06 20.57 -5.48
C ASP A 202 0.14 19.61 -5.48
N LYS A 203 1.07 19.85 -6.41
CA LYS A 203 2.34 19.11 -6.46
C LYS A 203 3.23 19.56 -5.30
N ASP A 204 3.89 18.60 -4.66
CA ASP A 204 4.95 18.91 -3.73
C ASP A 204 6.32 18.98 -4.41
N ALA A 205 7.33 19.39 -3.65
CA ALA A 205 8.70 19.57 -4.15
C ALA A 205 9.27 18.31 -4.84
N TYR A 206 8.91 17.12 -4.35
CA TYR A 206 9.36 15.87 -4.96
C TYR A 206 8.74 15.66 -6.35
N LEU A 207 7.43 15.87 -6.47
CA LEU A 207 6.72 15.71 -7.75
C LEU A 207 7.14 16.77 -8.76
N ILE A 208 7.38 18.01 -8.33
CA ILE A 208 7.90 19.09 -9.19
C ILE A 208 9.29 18.73 -9.71
N ALA A 209 10.20 18.31 -8.84
CA ALA A 209 11.54 17.89 -9.25
C ALA A 209 11.49 16.71 -10.25
N ARG A 210 10.61 15.73 -10.01
CA ARG A 210 10.45 14.59 -10.92
C ARG A 210 9.83 14.97 -12.26
N GLU A 211 8.93 15.95 -12.29
CA GLU A 211 8.40 16.48 -13.54
C GLU A 211 9.50 17.10 -14.39
N GLU A 212 10.36 17.91 -13.76
CA GLU A 212 11.49 18.54 -14.45
C GLU A 212 12.50 17.51 -14.94
N ASP A 213 12.87 16.54 -14.10
CA ASP A 213 13.73 15.41 -14.49
C ASP A 213 13.17 14.67 -15.72
N MET A 214 11.85 14.45 -15.77
CA MET A 214 11.21 13.77 -16.90
C MET A 214 11.21 14.63 -18.17
N ARG A 215 11.02 15.95 -18.05
CA ARG A 215 11.10 16.89 -19.19
C ARG A 215 12.51 16.91 -19.75
N GLN A 216 13.52 17.01 -18.89
CA GLN A 216 14.92 16.99 -19.29
C GLN A 216 15.28 15.67 -19.97
N ALA A 217 14.88 14.53 -19.39
CA ALA A 217 15.15 13.22 -19.97
C ALA A 217 14.56 13.04 -21.38
N ILE A 218 13.37 13.60 -21.65
CA ILE A 218 12.78 13.57 -23.00
C ILE A 218 13.58 14.45 -23.97
N GLN A 219 14.00 15.66 -23.55
CA GLN A 219 14.82 16.53 -24.38
C GLN A 219 16.16 15.88 -24.73
N ASP A 220 16.81 15.25 -23.74
CA ASP A 220 18.06 14.54 -23.94
C ASP A 220 17.88 13.37 -24.91
N LEU A 221 16.81 12.58 -24.77
CA LEU A 221 16.48 11.49 -25.69
C LEU A 221 16.24 11.97 -27.12
N ASP A 222 15.44 13.03 -27.28
CA ASP A 222 15.13 13.58 -28.61
C ASP A 222 16.42 14.15 -29.26
N SER A 223 17.32 14.75 -28.47
CA SER A 223 18.63 15.23 -28.95
C SER A 223 19.58 14.09 -29.37
N MET A 224 19.62 12.98 -28.60
CA MET A 224 20.40 11.80 -28.94
C MET A 224 19.93 11.17 -30.25
N LEU A 225 18.60 10.99 -30.40
CA LEU A 225 18.02 10.42 -31.62
C LEU A 225 18.27 11.28 -32.85
N GLN A 226 18.20 12.62 -32.72
CA GLN A 226 18.55 13.53 -33.80
C GLN A 226 20.03 13.44 -34.18
N SER A 227 20.93 13.37 -33.20
CA SER A 227 22.37 13.25 -33.47
C SER A 227 22.73 11.91 -34.14
N GLU A 228 22.14 10.81 -33.69
CA GLU A 228 22.33 9.49 -34.31
C GLU A 228 21.81 9.47 -35.75
N SER A 229 20.61 10.01 -36.00
CA SER A 229 20.05 10.11 -37.35
C SER A 229 20.92 10.98 -38.28
N GLN A 230 21.47 12.10 -37.79
CA GLN A 230 22.38 12.94 -38.56
C GLN A 230 23.70 12.23 -38.89
N LYS A 231 24.27 11.50 -37.93
CA LYS A 231 25.48 10.69 -38.14
C LYS A 231 25.24 9.57 -39.14
N GLU A 232 24.10 8.90 -39.06
CA GLU A 232 23.74 7.84 -39.99
C GLU A 232 23.59 8.39 -41.42
N LEU A 233 22.93 9.54 -41.59
CA LEU A 233 22.83 10.22 -42.88
C LEU A 233 24.20 10.65 -43.43
N GLN A 234 25.09 11.14 -42.57
CA GLN A 234 26.44 11.53 -42.98
C GLN A 234 27.26 10.30 -43.39
N ASN A 235 27.19 9.20 -42.63
CA ASN A 235 27.87 7.95 -42.97
C ASN A 235 27.39 7.36 -44.31
N ILE A 236 26.10 7.52 -44.64
CA ILE A 236 25.56 7.10 -45.95
C ILE A 236 26.17 7.96 -47.06
N LYS A 237 26.17 9.29 -46.89
CA LYS A 237 26.78 10.21 -47.88
C LYS A 237 28.27 9.97 -48.08
N ASP A 238 29.01 9.72 -47.00
CA ASP A 238 30.45 9.47 -47.05
C ASP A 238 30.75 8.15 -47.79
N LYS A 239 29.93 7.10 -47.56
CA LYS A 239 30.03 5.84 -48.31
C LYS A 239 29.69 6.01 -49.79
N GLU A 240 28.65 6.76 -50.12
CA GLU A 240 28.28 7.05 -51.51
C GLU A 240 29.39 7.83 -52.23
N ALA A 241 30.06 8.77 -51.54
CA ALA A 241 31.20 9.51 -52.07
C ALA A 241 32.42 8.61 -52.33
N ASP A 242 32.77 7.73 -51.37
CA ASP A 242 33.87 6.77 -51.54
C ASP A 242 33.59 5.77 -52.69
N GLU A 243 32.36 5.28 -52.84
CA GLU A 243 31.98 4.38 -53.94
C GLU A 243 32.04 5.06 -55.32
N LEU A 244 31.63 6.34 -55.40
CA LEU A 244 31.79 7.15 -56.59
C LEU A 244 33.27 7.34 -56.94
N ASP A 245 34.13 7.66 -55.97
CA ASP A 245 35.56 7.83 -56.22
C ASP A 245 36.24 6.54 -56.70
N VAL A 246 35.81 5.38 -56.19
CA VAL A 246 36.28 4.06 -56.68
C VAL A 246 35.88 3.81 -58.14
N LEU A 247 34.70 4.26 -58.58
CA LEU A 247 34.22 4.11 -59.96
C LEU A 247 35.00 4.97 -60.98
N PHE A 248 35.60 6.08 -60.53
CA PHE A 248 36.40 6.97 -61.37
C PHE A 248 37.92 6.74 -61.27
N GLN A 249 38.37 5.72 -60.53
CA GLN A 249 39.78 5.36 -60.53
C GLN A 249 40.21 4.90 -61.93
N PRO A 250 41.38 5.37 -62.42
CA PRO A 250 41.87 4.99 -63.74
C PRO A 250 42.05 3.47 -63.79
N LYS A 251 41.30 2.79 -64.68
CA LYS A 251 41.34 1.33 -64.84
C LYS A 251 42.79 0.86 -64.97
N LYS A 252 43.23 0.01 -64.05
CA LYS A 252 44.52 -0.71 -64.16
C LYS A 252 44.51 -1.48 -65.48
N LYS A 253 45.38 -1.05 -66.40
CA LYS A 253 45.70 -1.82 -67.61
C LYS A 253 46.41 -3.09 -67.16
N TRP A 254 45.86 -4.24 -67.55
CA TRP A 254 46.54 -5.52 -67.50
C TRP A 254 47.64 -5.57 -68.56
#